data_AF-A0A661J4A6-F1
#
_entry.id   AF-A0A661J4A6-F1
#
_cell.length_a   1.000
_cell.length_b   1.000
_cell.length_c   1.000
_cell.angle_alpha   90.00
_cell.angle_beta   90.00
_cell.angle_gamma   90.00
#
_symmetry.space_group_name_H-M   'P 1'
#
loop_
_entity.id
_entity.type
_entity.pdbx_description
1 polymer ?
#
loop_
_entity_poly.entity_id
_entity_poly.type
_entity_poly.pdbx_seq_one_letter_code
_entity_poly.pdbx_strand_id
1 'polypeptide(L)'
;MRKKGFLKKSKNRIQKFQLQDITKSNLFRDIFPYTEVPRIKVDHKLEIMGPPEDIFITDTTFRDGQQFMSPSTVKQNIMWCYMLTTKFYNRNHA
;
A
#
# COMPACT_ATOMS: atom_id res chain seq x y z
N MET A 1 16.32 -19.68 26.91
CA MET A 1 14.86 -19.81 27.10
C MET A 1 14.14 -18.76 26.26
N ARG A 2 13.56 -19.10 25.09
CA ARG A 2 12.77 -18.16 24.26
C ARG A 2 11.33 -18.14 24.78
N LYS A 3 10.85 -16.98 25.24
CA LYS A 3 9.45 -16.78 25.66
C LYS A 3 8.53 -17.08 24.46
N LYS A 4 7.63 -18.05 24.60
CA LYS A 4 6.58 -18.33 23.61
C LYS A 4 5.66 -17.11 23.57
N GLY A 5 5.64 -16.40 22.45
CA GLY A 5 4.75 -15.27 22.21
C GLY A 5 3.29 -15.68 22.35
N PHE A 6 2.48 -14.77 22.90
CA PHE A 6 1.04 -14.90 23.18
C PHE A 6 0.15 -15.05 21.93
N LEU A 7 0.73 -14.92 20.74
CA LEU A 7 0.02 -14.96 19.47
C LEU A 7 -0.27 -16.40 19.06
N LYS A 8 -1.53 -16.85 19.23
CA LYS A 8 -2.05 -18.01 18.51
C LYS A 8 -1.86 -17.75 17.01
N LYS A 9 -1.06 -18.57 16.34
CA LYS A 9 -0.95 -18.58 14.86
C LYS A 9 -2.36 -18.72 14.28
N SER A 10 -2.90 -17.64 13.74
CA SER A 10 -4.12 -17.69 12.93
C SER A 10 -3.82 -18.59 11.74
N LYS A 11 -4.47 -19.76 11.66
CA LYS A 11 -4.44 -20.56 10.44
C LYS A 11 -5.11 -19.72 9.37
N ASN A 12 -4.34 -19.21 8.40
CA ASN A 12 -4.86 -18.69 7.14
C ASN A 12 -5.60 -19.81 6.41
N ARG A 13 -6.88 -20.00 6.73
CA ARG A 13 -7.77 -20.84 5.94
C ARG A 13 -8.08 -20.04 4.69
N ILE A 14 -7.51 -20.47 3.56
CA ILE A 14 -7.92 -19.97 2.25
C ILE A 14 -9.42 -20.22 2.13
N GLN A 15 -10.20 -19.14 2.17
CA GLN A 15 -11.65 -19.21 2.06
C GLN A 15 -11.96 -19.64 0.62
N LYS A 16 -12.50 -20.84 0.45
CA LYS A 16 -12.90 -21.33 -0.87
C LYS A 16 -14.18 -20.61 -1.27
N PHE A 17 -14.07 -19.70 -2.23
CA PHE A 17 -15.24 -19.08 -2.86
C PHE A 17 -15.77 -20.04 -3.93
N GLN A 18 -17.08 -20.29 -3.89
CA GLN A 18 -17.75 -21.06 -4.94
C GLN A 18 -18.03 -20.14 -6.13
N LEU A 19 -17.80 -20.63 -7.34
CA LEU A 19 -18.21 -19.92 -8.55
C LEU A 19 -19.74 -19.89 -8.59
N GLN A 20 -20.32 -18.70 -8.61
CA GLN A 20 -21.77 -18.51 -8.76
C GLN A 20 -22.05 -18.00 -10.16
N ASP A 21 -22.80 -18.77 -10.95
CA ASP A 21 -23.33 -18.31 -12.23
C ASP A 21 -24.62 -17.52 -11.97
N ILE A 22 -24.56 -16.20 -12.15
CA ILE A 22 -25.65 -15.28 -11.87
C ILE A 22 -26.19 -14.68 -13.17
N THR A 23 -27.51 -14.70 -13.33
CA THR A 23 -28.19 -14.22 -14.54
C THR A 23 -28.18 -12.70 -14.70
N LYS A 24 -27.93 -11.96 -13.61
CA LYS A 24 -27.84 -10.49 -13.59
C LYS A 24 -26.59 -10.04 -12.83
N SER A 25 -25.97 -8.97 -13.32
CA SER A 25 -24.77 -8.40 -12.70
C SER A 25 -25.04 -7.87 -11.29
N ASN A 26 -24.15 -8.18 -10.34
CA ASN A 26 -24.15 -7.57 -9.02
C ASN A 26 -23.43 -6.21 -9.07
N LEU A 27 -24.20 -5.14 -8.93
CA LEU A 27 -23.70 -3.76 -9.03
C LEU A 27 -23.36 -3.14 -7.68
N PHE A 28 -23.47 -3.90 -6.58
CA PHE A 28 -23.08 -3.47 -5.23
C PHE A 28 -23.63 -2.08 -4.84
N ARG A 29 -24.89 -1.79 -5.20
CA ARG A 29 -25.52 -0.46 -5.03
C ARG A 29 -25.63 -0.01 -3.56
N ASP A 30 -25.53 -0.93 -2.62
CA ASP A 30 -25.45 -0.65 -1.18
C ASP A 30 -24.10 -0.02 -0.79
N ILE A 31 -23.03 -0.38 -1.50
CA ILE A 31 -21.67 0.12 -1.32
C ILE A 31 -21.38 1.29 -2.29
N PHE A 32 -21.85 1.18 -3.54
CA PHE A 32 -21.65 2.14 -4.64
C PHE A 32 -23.00 2.66 -5.19
N PRO A 33 -23.75 3.41 -4.38
CA PRO A 33 -24.96 4.08 -4.84
C PRO A 33 -24.63 5.21 -5.84
N TYR A 34 -25.53 5.50 -6.78
CA TYR A 34 -25.33 6.55 -7.79
C TYR A 34 -25.66 7.96 -7.29
N THR A 35 -26.33 8.08 -6.15
CA THR A 35 -26.88 9.33 -5.63
C THR A 35 -26.12 9.87 -4.42
N GLU A 36 -25.22 9.07 -3.84
CA GLU A 36 -24.46 9.43 -2.64
C GLU A 36 -23.01 8.93 -2.77
N VAL A 37 -22.13 9.40 -1.88
CA VAL A 37 -20.72 8.98 -1.87
C VAL A 37 -20.63 7.49 -1.50
N PRO A 38 -19.77 6.70 -2.17
CA PRO A 38 -19.58 5.30 -1.84
C PRO A 38 -19.19 5.07 -0.38
N ARG A 39 -19.65 3.95 0.18
CA ARG A 39 -19.35 3.52 1.54
C ARG A 39 -18.23 2.47 1.53
N ILE A 40 -17.43 2.43 2.60
CA ILE A 40 -16.43 1.38 2.80
C ILE A 40 -16.93 0.46 3.92
N LYS A 41 -17.16 -0.82 3.62
CA LYS A 41 -17.47 -1.83 4.64
C LYS A 41 -16.17 -2.30 5.28
N VAL A 42 -16.00 -2.01 6.56
CA VAL A 42 -14.90 -2.55 7.37
C VAL A 42 -15.40 -3.85 8.01
N ASP A 43 -14.80 -4.99 7.67
CA ASP A 43 -15.05 -6.19 8.45
C ASP A 43 -14.44 -5.98 9.84
N HIS A 44 -15.17 -6.30 10.90
CA HIS A 44 -14.79 -5.95 12.27
C HIS A 44 -13.64 -6.83 12.79
N LYS A 45 -12.73 -7.22 11.90
CA LYS A 45 -11.56 -8.03 12.15
C LYS A 45 -10.39 -7.12 12.45
N LEU A 46 -9.68 -7.46 13.52
CA LEU A 46 -8.44 -6.82 13.86
C LEU A 46 -7.29 -7.65 13.26
N GLU A 47 -6.70 -7.19 12.17
CA GLU A 47 -5.46 -7.75 11.63
C GLU A 47 -4.27 -7.09 12.34
N ILE A 48 -3.44 -7.90 12.98
CA ILE A 48 -2.23 -7.40 13.63
C ILE A 48 -1.18 -7.21 12.55
N MET A 49 -0.78 -5.97 12.30
CA MET A 49 0.31 -5.66 11.37
C MET A 49 1.61 -6.27 11.88
N GLY A 50 2.13 -7.28 11.17
CA GLY A 50 3.50 -7.73 11.30
C GLY A 50 4.36 -6.98 10.27
N PRO A 51 5.11 -5.94 10.64
CA PRO A 51 5.99 -5.26 9.68
C PRO A 51 6.96 -6.29 9.09
N PRO A 52 7.27 -6.20 7.79
CA PRO A 52 8.19 -7.13 7.15
C PRO A 52 9.61 -6.96 7.71
N GLU A 53 10.42 -8.02 7.62
CA GLU A 53 11.83 -7.98 8.04
C GLU A 53 12.63 -6.96 7.21
N ASP A 54 12.33 -6.90 5.91
CA ASP A 54 12.90 -5.93 4.98
C ASP A 54 11.82 -5.02 4.39
N ILE A 55 12.11 -3.71 4.32
CA ILE A 55 11.23 -2.71 3.73
C ILE A 55 11.93 -2.16 2.47
N PHE A 56 11.28 -2.34 1.32
CA PHE A 56 11.70 -1.72 0.07
C PHE A 56 10.97 -0.38 -0.10
N ILE A 57 11.74 0.68 -0.24
CA ILE A 57 11.21 2.03 -0.49
C ILE A 57 11.51 2.38 -1.94
N THR A 58 10.46 2.72 -2.68
CA THR A 58 10.57 3.29 -4.03
C THR A 58 10.25 4.77 -3.98
N ASP A 59 11.13 5.61 -4.51
CA ASP A 59 10.95 7.06 -4.57
C ASP A 59 10.13 7.45 -5.82
N THR A 60 9.00 8.12 -5.62
CA THR A 60 8.13 8.61 -6.70
C THR A 60 8.23 10.12 -6.92
N THR A 61 9.17 10.81 -6.27
CA THR A 61 9.34 12.27 -6.31
C THR A 61 9.39 12.83 -7.73
N PHE A 62 10.09 12.17 -8.66
CA PHE A 62 10.24 12.66 -10.02
C PHE A 62 9.00 12.44 -10.89
N ARG A 63 8.21 11.40 -10.64
CA ARG A 63 7.03 11.09 -11.45
C ARG A 63 5.79 11.76 -10.86
N ASP A 64 5.49 11.45 -9.61
CA ASP A 64 4.27 11.92 -8.94
C ASP A 64 4.49 13.28 -8.26
N GLY A 65 5.64 13.48 -7.62
CA GLY A 65 5.95 14.73 -6.93
C GLY A 65 5.99 15.93 -7.87
N GLN A 66 6.60 15.77 -9.04
CA GLN A 66 6.62 16.81 -10.08
C GLN A 66 5.24 17.11 -10.66
N GLN A 67 4.32 16.14 -10.69
CA GLN A 67 2.95 16.37 -11.17
C GLN A 67 2.14 17.24 -10.20
N PHE A 68 2.49 17.23 -8.91
CA PHE A 68 1.83 18.04 -7.88
C PHE A 68 2.47 19.43 -7.70
N MET A 69 3.73 19.58 -8.10
CA MET A 69 4.50 20.82 -7.94
C MET A 69 4.55 21.64 -9.23
N SER A 70 4.88 22.93 -9.11
CA SER A 70 5.16 23.76 -10.29
C SER A 70 6.35 23.19 -11.08
N PRO A 71 6.38 23.35 -12.42
CA PRO A 71 7.38 22.74 -13.27
C PRO A 71 8.80 23.11 -12.83
N SER A 72 9.58 22.12 -12.41
CA SER A 72 10.98 22.29 -12.07
C SER A 72 11.83 22.33 -13.33
N THR A 73 12.92 23.11 -13.30
CA THR A 73 13.89 23.14 -14.39
C THR A 73 14.66 21.82 -14.46
N VAL A 74 15.16 21.48 -15.65
CA VAL A 74 15.99 20.29 -15.87
C VAL A 74 17.19 20.24 -14.91
N LYS A 75 17.83 21.39 -14.66
CA LYS A 75 18.96 21.51 -13.72
C LYS A 75 18.58 21.15 -12.28
N GLN A 76 17.39 21.57 -11.82
CA GLN A 76 16.89 21.22 -10.49
C GLN A 76 16.62 19.72 -10.37
N ASN A 77 16.06 19.10 -11.41
CA ASN A 77 15.79 17.66 -11.41
C ASN A 77 17.08 16.85 -11.30
N ILE A 78 18.09 17.22 -12.08
CA ILE A 78 19.42 16.58 -12.02
C ILE A 78 20.04 16.75 -10.63
N MET A 79 19.99 17.96 -10.06
CA MET A 79 20.49 18.24 -8.71
C MET A 79 19.79 17.37 -7.65
N TRP A 80 18.46 17.25 -7.71
CA TRP A 80 17.70 16.40 -6.80
C TRP A 80 18.05 14.92 -6.96
N CYS A 81 18.21 14.42 -8.19
CA CYS A 81 18.65 13.05 -8.43
C CYS A 81 19.99 12.78 -7.74
N TYR A 82 20.98 13.66 -7.92
CA TYR A 82 22.29 13.53 -7.28
C TYR A 82 22.23 13.59 -5.75
N MET A 83 21.39 14.47 -5.19
CA MET A 83 21.21 14.56 -3.75
C MET A 83 20.60 13.28 -3.16
N LEU A 84 19.59 12.72 -3.84
CA LEU A 84 18.90 11.52 -3.38
C LEU A 84 19.82 10.30 -3.46
N THR A 85 20.51 10.09 -4.57
CA THR A 85 21.46 8.97 -4.69
C THR A 85 22.58 9.06 -3.67
N THR A 86 23.20 10.22 -3.50
CA THR A 86 24.36 10.37 -2.59
C THR A 86 23.96 10.25 -1.11
N LYS A 87 22.83 10.85 -0.69
CA LYS A 87 22.41 10.83 0.71
C LYS A 87 21.86 9.49 1.16
N PHE A 88 21.16 8.75 0.30
CA PHE A 88 20.63 7.43 0.65
C PHE A 88 21.67 6.32 0.47
N TYR A 89 22.52 6.39 -0.55
CA TYR A 89 23.57 5.38 -0.78
C TYR A 89 24.59 5.35 0.37
N ASN A 90 25.10 6.51 0.79
CA ASN A 90 26.12 6.58 1.85
C ASN A 90 25.59 6.26 3.26
N ARG A 91 24.26 6.22 3.46
CA ARG A 91 23.64 5.99 4.76
C ARG A 91 23.28 4.52 5.03
N ASN A 92 23.24 3.70 3.98
CA ASN A 92 22.97 2.25 4.05
C ASN A 92 24.25 1.39 4.01
N HIS A 93 25.43 2.01 3.88
CA HIS A 93 26.73 1.34 3.83
C HIS A 93 27.71 1.82 4.94
N ALA A 94 27.16 2.35 6.05
CA ALA A 94 27.91 2.74 7.24
C ALA A 94 27.43 1.95 8.46
#